data_AF-A0A963J0B0-F1
#
_entry.id   AF-A0A963J0B0-F1
#
_cell.length_a   1.000
_cell.length_b   1.000
_cell.length_c   1.000
_cell.angle_alpha   90.00
_cell.angle_beta   90.00
_cell.angle_gamma   90.00
#
_symmetry.space_group_name_H-M   'P 1'
#
loop_
_entity.id
_entity.type
_entity.pdbx_description
1 polymer ?
#
loop_
_entity_poly.entity_id
_entity_poly.type
_entity_poly.pdbx_seq_one_letter_code
_entity_poly.pdbx_strand_id
1 'polypeptide(L)'
;MLVRLLYASRAVDTSAAAIEAILTQSRQHNPGCGITGILCYGGGVFLQAIEGGRSAVNDLYGHIQRDPRHKNVELLHYEEIAERRFG
;
A
#
# COMPACT_ATOMS: atom_id res chain seq x y z
N MET A 1 -17.42 0.18 -7.00
CA MET A 1 -16.71 -1.02 -7.49
C MET A 1 -15.48 -1.26 -6.63
N LEU A 2 -15.32 -2.49 -6.15
CA LEU A 2 -14.23 -2.90 -5.25
C LEU A 2 -13.05 -3.41 -6.08
N VAL A 3 -11.83 -3.01 -5.73
CA VAL A 3 -10.60 -3.39 -6.44
C VAL A 3 -9.51 -3.78 -5.46
N ARG A 4 -8.54 -4.55 -5.94
CA ARG A 4 -7.27 -4.82 -5.27
C ARG A 4 -6.12 -4.38 -6.16
N LEU A 5 -5.18 -3.66 -5.56
CA LEU A 5 -3.93 -3.25 -6.18
C LEU A 5 -2.76 -3.89 -5.43
N LEU A 6 -1.88 -4.57 -6.15
CA LEU A 6 -0.62 -5.11 -5.66
C LEU A 6 0.54 -4.34 -6.29
N TYR A 7 1.43 -3.81 -5.46
CA TYR A 7 2.63 -3.13 -5.95
C TYR A 7 3.87 -3.54 -5.15
N ALA A 8 5.03 -3.36 -5.77
CA ALA A 8 6.33 -3.47 -5.10
C ALA A 8 7.14 -2.18 -5.23
N SER A 9 8.05 -1.95 -4.29
CA SER A 9 8.99 -0.81 -4.32
C SER A 9 10.23 -1.12 -3.48
N ARG A 10 11.25 -0.27 -3.58
CA ARG A 10 12.48 -0.38 -2.77
C ARG A 10 12.50 0.68 -1.67
N ALA A 11 12.70 0.26 -0.43
CA ALA A 11 12.85 1.17 0.69
C ALA A 11 14.08 2.07 0.50
N VAL A 12 13.96 3.34 0.91
CA VAL A 12 15.10 4.26 1.02
C VAL A 12 15.73 4.15 2.40
N ASP A 13 14.90 4.11 3.45
CA ASP A 13 15.32 3.86 4.83
C ASP A 13 14.80 2.47 5.27
N THR A 14 15.73 1.58 5.62
CA THR A 14 15.45 0.19 6.01
C THR A 14 15.37 0.01 7.53
N SER A 15 15.42 1.10 8.30
CA SER A 15 15.32 1.04 9.76
C SER A 15 13.93 0.59 10.20
N ALA A 16 13.87 -0.17 11.31
CA ALA A 16 12.61 -0.61 11.88
C ALA A 16 11.68 0.56 12.21
N ALA A 17 12.24 1.69 12.67
CA ALA A 17 11.49 2.90 12.97
C ALA A 17 10.80 3.50 11.74
N ALA A 18 11.49 3.58 10.59
CA ALA A 18 10.90 4.08 9.35
C ALA A 18 9.76 3.18 8.85
N ILE A 19 9.93 1.87 8.96
CA ILE A 19 8.92 0.88 8.57
C ILE A 19 7.69 0.97 9.49
N GLU A 20 7.89 1.04 10.80
CA GLU A 20 6.81 1.21 11.77
C GLU A 20 6.07 2.54 11.59
N ALA A 21 6.75 3.61 11.18
CA ALA A 21 6.11 4.88 10.88
C ALA A 21 5.14 4.75 9.68
N ILE A 22 5.52 4.02 8.62
CA ILE A 22 4.64 3.74 7.47
C ILE A 22 3.42 2.91 7.92
N LEU A 23 3.64 1.86 8.71
CA LEU A 23 2.56 1.01 9.23
C LEU A 23 1.60 1.81 10.11
N THR A 24 2.13 2.64 11.01
CA THR A 24 1.33 3.47 11.91
C THR A 24 0.46 4.46 11.14
N GLN A 25 1.05 5.18 10.18
CA GLN A 25 0.32 6.11 9.33
C GLN A 25 -0.77 5.41 8.52
N SER A 26 -0.46 4.25 7.94
CA SER A 26 -1.40 3.45 7.16
C SER A 26 -2.59 2.98 8.01
N ARG A 27 -2.33 2.48 9.23
CA ARG A 27 -3.37 2.02 10.17
C ARG A 27 -4.29 3.16 10.61
N GLN A 28 -3.78 4.39 10.72
CA GLN A 28 -4.59 5.55 11.11
C GLN A 28 -5.42 6.09 9.94
N HIS A 29 -4.85 6.16 8.74
CA HIS A 29 -5.48 6.83 7.60
C HIS A 29 -6.44 5.91 6.82
N ASN A 30 -6.01 4.67 6.54
CA ASN A 30 -6.69 3.80 5.59
C ASN A 30 -8.14 3.45 5.99
N PRO A 31 -8.47 3.15 7.26
CA PRO A 31 -9.85 2.83 7.65
C PRO A 31 -10.84 3.98 7.37
N GLY A 32 -10.43 5.23 7.58
CA GLY A 32 -11.25 6.41 7.30
C GLY A 32 -11.57 6.58 5.81
N CYS A 33 -10.74 6.02 4.93
CA CYS A 33 -10.93 6.01 3.48
C CYS A 33 -11.60 4.72 2.97
N GLY A 34 -11.98 3.81 3.87
CA GLY A 34 -12.50 2.49 3.50
C GLY A 34 -11.45 1.62 2.79
N ILE A 35 -10.17 1.77 3.12
CA ILE A 35 -9.06 1.01 2.55
C ILE A 35 -8.57 -0.01 3.59
N THR A 36 -8.34 -1.24 3.12
CA THR A 36 -7.71 -2.30 3.89
C THR A 36 -6.54 -2.89 3.09
N GLY A 37 -5.74 -3.77 3.68
CA GLY A 37 -4.59 -4.32 2.99
C GLY A 37 -3.54 -4.96 3.89
N ILE A 38 -2.42 -5.31 3.29
CA ILE A 38 -1.24 -5.84 3.96
C ILE A 38 0.01 -5.23 3.35
N LEU A 39 1.00 -4.90 4.20
CA LEU A 39 2.33 -4.46 3.80
C LEU A 39 3.35 -5.48 4.30
N CYS A 40 4.13 -6.03 3.39
CA CYS A 40 5.24 -6.92 3.67
C CYS A 40 6.55 -6.18 3.36
N TYR A 41 7.55 -6.38 4.22
CA TYR A 41 8.90 -5.85 4.02
C TYR A 41 9.93 -6.97 4.19
N GLY A 42 10.89 -7.04 3.27
CA GLY A 42 12.02 -7.96 3.36
C GLY A 42 13.09 -7.64 2.33
N GLY A 43 14.36 -7.73 2.72
CA GLY A 43 15.49 -7.52 1.80
C GLY A 43 15.52 -6.13 1.14
N GLY A 44 15.03 -5.09 1.81
CA GLY A 44 14.95 -3.74 1.26
C GLY A 44 13.81 -3.50 0.26
N VAL A 45 12.88 -4.45 0.14
CA VAL A 45 11.72 -4.38 -0.76
C VAL A 45 10.44 -4.32 0.06
N PHE A 46 9.54 -3.42 -0.34
CA PHE A 46 8.14 -3.43 0.09
C PHE A 46 7.30 -4.16 -0.94
N LEU A 47 6.37 -4.99 -0.48
CA LEU A 47 5.28 -5.57 -1.26
C LEU A 47 3.98 -5.24 -0.54
N GLN A 48 3.06 -4.54 -1.20
CA GLN A 48 1.81 -4.14 -0.57
C GLN A 48 0.60 -4.48 -1.43
N ALA A 49 -0.41 -5.08 -0.81
CA ALA A 49 -1.74 -5.21 -1.37
C ALA A 49 -2.67 -4.20 -0.68
N ILE A 50 -3.40 -3.41 -1.47
CA ILE A 50 -4.43 -2.47 -0.98
C ILE A 50 -5.78 -2.79 -1.63
N GLU A 51 -6.83 -2.81 -0.81
CA GLU A 51 -8.19 -3.19 -1.19
C GLU A 51 -9.17 -2.09 -0.79
N GLY A 52 -10.11 -1.76 -1.67
CA GLY A 52 -11.08 -0.71 -1.40
C GLY A 52 -11.85 -0.25 -2.63
N GLY A 53 -12.59 0.83 -2.48
CA GLY A 53 -13.26 1.46 -3.62
C GLY A 53 -12.24 1.94 -4.66
N ARG A 54 -12.54 1.73 -5.95
CA ARG A 54 -11.63 2.08 -7.06
C ARG A 54 -10.99 3.46 -6.94
N SER A 55 -11.77 4.50 -6.68
CA SER A 55 -11.23 5.86 -6.53
C SER A 55 -10.30 5.98 -5.32
N ALA A 56 -10.74 5.53 -4.14
CA ALA A 56 -9.93 5.58 -2.92
C ALA A 56 -8.60 4.84 -3.05
N VAL A 57 -8.61 3.66 -3.69
CA VAL A 57 -7.38 2.89 -3.96
C VAL A 57 -6.45 3.64 -4.91
N ASN A 58 -6.99 4.23 -5.99
CA ASN A 58 -6.18 4.96 -6.97
C ASN A 58 -5.62 6.27 -6.40
N ASP A 59 -6.40 6.98 -5.59
CA ASP A 59 -5.97 8.21 -4.92
C ASP A 59 -4.82 7.90 -3.95
N LEU A 60 -5.00 6.88 -3.09
CA LEU A 60 -3.95 6.42 -2.19
C LEU A 60 -2.70 5.97 -2.96
N TYR A 61 -2.86 5.18 -4.02
CA TYR A 61 -1.72 4.73 -4.82
C TYR A 61 -0.98 5.90 -5.47
N GLY A 62 -1.68 6.94 -5.90
CA GLY A 62 -1.08 8.18 -6.39
C GLY A 62 -0.22 8.89 -5.33
N HIS A 63 -0.65 8.89 -4.06
CA HIS A 63 0.18 9.39 -2.95
C HIS A 63 1.40 8.50 -2.71
N ILE A 64 1.20 7.18 -2.69
CA ILE A 64 2.25 6.19 -2.50
C ILE A 64 3.34 6.34 -3.58
N GLN A 65 2.98 6.51 -4.85
CA GLN A 65 3.95 6.66 -5.94
C GLN A 65 4.93 7.83 -5.76
N ARG A 66 4.53 8.87 -5.01
CA ARG A 66 5.32 10.10 -4.80
C ARG A 66 5.98 10.14 -3.42
N ASP A 67 5.81 9.09 -2.62
CA ASP A 67 6.35 9.04 -1.27
C ASP A 67 7.88 8.94 -1.29
N PRO A 68 8.62 9.86 -0.66
CA PRO A 68 10.09 9.86 -0.70
C PRO A 68 10.73 8.72 0.10
N ARG A 69 9.96 7.97 0.90
CA ARG A 69 10.46 6.87 1.74
C ARG A 69 10.80 5.59 0.94
N HIS A 70 10.40 5.53 -0.33
CA HIS A 70 10.72 4.42 -1.23
C HIS A 70 10.98 4.91 -2.66
N LYS A 71 11.42 4.01 -3.53
CA LYS A 71 11.70 4.28 -4.94
C LYS A 71 11.37 3.06 -5.80
N ASN A 72 11.39 3.24 -7.12
CA ASN A 72 11.13 2.19 -8.09
C ASN A 72 9.79 1.49 -7.83
N VAL A 73 8.72 2.28 -7.68
CA VAL A 73 7.37 1.76 -7.46
C VAL A 73 6.87 1.11 -8.74
N GLU A 74 6.50 -0.15 -8.66
CA GLU A 74 6.03 -0.96 -9.78
C GLU A 74 4.66 -1.57 -9.46
N LEU A 75 3.70 -1.31 -10.33
CA LEU A 75 2.37 -1.94 -10.26
C LEU A 75 2.49 -3.38 -10.76
N LEU A 76 2.22 -4.35 -9.89
CA LEU A 76 2.34 -5.76 -10.22
C LEU A 76 1.00 -6.34 -10.67
N HIS A 77 -0.09 -5.94 -10.01
CA HIS A 77 -1.42 -6.42 -10.34
C HIS A 77 -2.49 -5.42 -9.95
N TYR A 78 -3.55 -5.34 -10.76
CA TYR A 78 -4.71 -4.53 -10.47
C TYR A 78 -5.96 -5.21 -11.02
N GLU A 79 -6.88 -5.54 -10.12
CA GLU A 79 -8.06 -6.36 -10.44
C GLU A 79 -9.30 -5.85 -9.71
N GLU A 80 -10.47 -6.17 -10.28
CA GLU A 80 -11.74 -6.10 -9.56
C GLU A 80 -11.91 -7.35 -8.69
N ILE A 81 -12.43 -7.16 -7.49
CA ILE A 81 -12.60 -8.24 -6.52
C ILE A 81 -14.04 -8.26 -6.01
N ALA A 82 -14.57 -9.46 -5.75
CA ALA A 82 -15.89 -9.63 -5.18
C ALA A 82 -15.91 -9.32 -3.67
N GLU A 83 -14.81 -9.61 -2.97
CA GLU A 83 -14.65 -9.44 -1.53
C GLU A 83 -13.21 -9.07 -1.16
N ARG A 84 -13.06 -8.42 0.00
CA ARG A 84 -11.75 -8.11 0.59
C ARG A 84 -11.13 -9.37 1.16
N ARG A 85 -9.82 -9.55 1.00
CA ARG A 85 -9.06 -10.65 1.61
C ARG A 85 -8.26 -10.22 2.83
N PHE A 86 -8.00 -8.92 2.98
CA PHE A 86 -7.23 -8.38 4.09
C PHE A 86 -8.11 -7.37 4.84
N GLY A 87 -8.48 -7.69 6.08
CA GLY A 87 -9.38 -6.91 6.91
C GLY A 87 -9.28 -7.31 8.37
#